data_AF-A0A7X7MQH9-F1
#
_entry.id   AF-A0A7X7MQH9-F1
#
_cell.length_a   1.000
_cell.length_b   1.000
_cell.length_c   1.000
_cell.angle_alpha   90.00
_cell.angle_beta   90.00
_cell.angle_gamma   90.00
#
_symmetry.space_group_name_H-M   'P 1'
#
loop_
_entity.id
_entity.type
_entity.pdbx_description
1 polymer ?
#
loop_
_entity_poly.entity_id
_entity_poly.type
_entity_poly.pdbx_seq_one_letter_code
_entity_poly.pdbx_strand_id
1 'polypeptide(L)'
;HHIIAIGASDNALAAAINEVVHHRGGLAVADSNRKILTSLPLPLAGLISTEPAERVAKAYSDCDRLAKILGSPLSAPFMTLSFLALSVIPSLKLTDKGLFDGQVFRHVPLFEESL
;
A
#
# COMPACT_ATOMS: atom_id res chain seq x y z
N HIS A 1 3.35 3.06 -11.27
CA HIS A 1 2.94 2.48 -9.98
C HIS A 1 1.73 3.26 -9.48
N HIS A 2 0.55 2.64 -9.52
CA HIS A 2 -0.67 3.26 -8.95
C HIS A 2 -0.60 3.25 -7.41
N ILE A 3 -1.40 4.09 -6.77
CA ILE A 3 -1.57 4.05 -5.31
C ILE A 3 -2.33 2.77 -4.96
N ILE A 4 -1.83 2.06 -3.96
CA ILE A 4 -2.47 0.90 -3.36
C ILE A 4 -2.51 1.10 -1.85
N ALA A 5 -3.63 0.77 -1.22
CA ALA A 5 -3.84 0.96 0.20
C ALA A 5 -4.64 -0.20 0.78
N ILE A 6 -4.41 -0.47 2.07
CA ILE A 6 -5.11 -1.50 2.85
C ILE A 6 -5.36 -0.95 4.25
N GLY A 7 -6.55 -1.24 4.80
CA GLY A 7 -6.98 -0.68 6.07
C GLY A 7 -8.40 -1.11 6.42
N ALA A 8 -8.81 -0.80 7.65
CA ALA A 8 -10.10 -1.22 8.20
C ALA A 8 -11.19 -0.14 8.14
N SER A 9 -10.88 1.07 7.68
CA SER A 9 -11.87 2.13 7.52
C SER A 9 -11.50 3.09 6.39
N ASP A 10 -12.53 3.59 5.70
CA ASP A 10 -12.37 4.55 4.60
C ASP A 10 -11.69 5.84 5.07
N ASN A 11 -11.99 6.28 6.30
CA ASN A 11 -11.40 7.48 6.89
C ASN A 11 -9.89 7.34 7.11
N ALA A 12 -9.44 6.19 7.64
CA ALA A 12 -8.00 5.94 7.84
C ALA A 12 -7.28 5.80 6.49
N LEU A 13 -7.91 5.10 5.53
CA LEU A 13 -7.39 4.94 4.17
C LEU A 13 -7.24 6.29 3.48
N ALA A 14 -8.27 7.13 3.50
CA ALA A 14 -8.23 8.47 2.90
C ALA A 14 -7.11 9.32 3.50
N ALA A 15 -6.89 9.28 4.82
CA ALA A 15 -5.80 9.99 5.48
C ALA A 15 -4.43 9.53 4.97
N ALA A 16 -4.17 8.22 4.96
CA ALA A 16 -2.90 7.67 4.49
C ALA A 16 -2.66 7.95 2.99
N ILE A 17 -3.70 7.82 2.15
CA ILE A 17 -3.62 8.11 0.71
C ILE A 17 -3.30 9.59 0.48
N ASN A 18 -4.00 10.49 1.17
CA ASN A 18 -3.77 11.92 1.03
C ASN A 18 -2.36 12.32 1.47
N GLU A 19 -1.79 11.67 2.47
CA GLU A 19 -0.40 11.87 2.88
C GLU A 19 0.58 11.45 1.77
N VAL A 20 0.36 10.29 1.14
CA VAL A 20 1.16 9.85 -0.02
C VAL A 20 1.04 10.85 -1.18
N VAL A 21 -0.17 11.35 -1.47
CA VAL A 21 -0.39 12.37 -2.51
C VAL A 21 0.31 13.67 -2.16
N HIS A 22 0.24 14.12 -0.91
CA HIS A 22 0.91 15.32 -0.41
C HIS A 22 2.43 15.24 -0.64
N HIS A 23 3.03 14.09 -0.36
CA HIS A 23 4.46 13.83 -0.61
C HIS A 23 4.80 13.54 -2.07
N ARG A 24 3.81 13.52 -2.98
CA ARG A 24 3.96 13.15 -4.40
C ARG A 24 4.51 11.74 -4.59
N GLY A 25 4.11 10.83 -3.70
CA GLY A 25 4.51 9.44 -3.66
C GLY A 25 5.29 9.07 -2.41
N GLY A 26 5.33 7.78 -2.10
CA GLY A 26 5.89 7.27 -0.85
C GLY A 26 5.00 6.27 -0.14
N LEU A 27 5.28 6.08 1.14
CA LEU A 27 4.52 5.23 2.06
C LEU A 27 3.95 6.10 3.18
N ALA A 28 2.78 5.73 3.72
CA ALA A 28 2.22 6.36 4.90
C ALA A 28 1.45 5.33 5.73
N VAL A 29 1.39 5.56 7.05
CA VAL A 29 0.57 4.78 7.99
C VAL A 29 -0.29 5.74 8.77
N ALA A 30 -1.61 5.53 8.73
CA ALA A 30 -2.58 6.27 9.53
C ALA A 30 -3.27 5.35 10.54
N ASP A 31 -3.65 5.89 11.70
CA ASP A 31 -4.50 5.18 12.65
C ASP A 31 -6.00 5.35 12.36
N SER A 32 -6.85 4.68 13.16
CA SER A 32 -8.30 4.76 13.04
C SER A 32 -8.89 6.15 13.28
N ASN A 33 -8.13 7.06 13.92
CA ASN A 33 -8.52 8.44 14.18
C ASN A 33 -8.05 9.41 13.08
N ARG A 34 -7.55 8.89 11.95
CA ARG A 34 -7.00 9.66 10.81
C ARG A 34 -5.66 10.33 11.11
N LYS A 35 -4.97 9.93 12.19
CA LYS A 35 -3.66 10.49 12.53
C LYS A 35 -2.58 9.77 11.73
N ILE A 36 -1.75 10.54 11.02
CA ILE A 36 -0.54 10.00 10.38
C ILE A 36 0.47 9.65 11.48
N LEU A 37 0.82 8.37 11.57
CA LEU A 37 1.78 7.85 12.54
C LEU A 37 3.21 7.93 12.02
N THR A 38 3.38 7.73 10.71
CA THR A 38 4.65 7.86 10.00
C THR A 38 4.42 7.99 8.49
N SER A 39 5.38 8.59 7.81
CA SER A 39 5.44 8.65 6.35
C SER A 39 6.90 8.49 5.87
N LEU A 40 7.05 7.94 4.68
CA LEU A 40 8.30 7.87 3.94
C LEU A 40 8.08 8.54 2.57
N PRO A 41 8.46 9.82 2.41
CA PRO A 41 8.38 10.50 1.12
C PRO A 41 9.32 9.88 0.08
N LEU A 42 8.78 9.58 -1.11
CA LEU A 42 9.53 9.08 -2.27
C LEU A 42 9.25 9.99 -3.49
N PRO A 43 9.69 11.26 -3.47
CA PRO A 43 9.26 12.28 -4.43
C PRO A 43 9.69 11.99 -5.88
N LEU A 44 10.68 11.12 -6.10
CA LEU A 44 11.12 10.74 -7.43
C LEU A 44 10.28 9.56 -7.92
N ALA A 45 9.30 9.87 -8.77
CA ALA A 45 8.37 8.92 -9.39
C ALA A 45 7.55 8.07 -8.42
N GLY A 46 7.47 8.45 -7.13
CA GLY A 46 6.85 7.64 -6.08
C GLY A 46 7.67 6.44 -5.64
N LEU A 47 8.96 6.36 -6.02
CA LEU A 47 9.79 5.17 -5.87
C LEU A 47 11.11 5.44 -5.14
N ILE A 48 11.69 6.63 -5.32
CA ILE A 48 13.03 6.94 -4.83
C ILE A 48 13.00 8.19 -3.94
N SER A 49 13.73 8.12 -2.83
CA SER A 49 13.98 9.26 -1.94
C SER A 49 15.28 9.96 -2.31
N THR A 50 15.36 11.27 -2.05
CA THR A 50 16.60 12.06 -2.12
C THR A 50 17.36 12.11 -0.79
N GLU A 51 16.79 11.52 0.26
CA GLU A 51 17.38 11.49 1.59
C GLU A 51 18.49 10.43 1.72
N PRO A 52 19.41 10.57 2.70
CA PRO A 52 20.40 9.55 3.04
C PRO A 52 19.77 8.17 3.30
N ALA A 53 20.46 7.11 2.86
CA ALA A 53 19.97 5.74 2.93
C ALA A 53 19.58 5.31 4.34
N GLU A 54 20.30 5.76 5.36
CA GLU A 54 20.02 5.46 6.77
C GLU A 54 18.70 6.07 7.23
N ARG A 55 18.37 7.28 6.75
CA ARG A 55 17.08 7.93 7.05
C ARG A 55 15.93 7.20 6.37
N VAL A 56 16.11 6.83 5.10
CA VAL A 56 15.13 6.07 4.33
C VAL A 56 14.88 4.70 4.97
N ALA A 57 15.95 3.98 5.33
CA ALA A 57 15.86 2.68 5.98
C ALA A 57 15.12 2.78 7.32
N LYS A 58 15.46 3.78 8.14
CA LYS A 58 14.77 4.02 9.41
C LYS A 58 13.28 4.30 9.20
N ALA A 59 12.92 5.21 8.29
CA ALA A 59 11.52 5.56 8.02
C ALA A 59 10.73 4.36 7.47
N TYR A 60 11.34 3.55 6.61
CA TYR A 60 10.76 2.29 6.14
C TYR A 60 10.51 1.31 7.30
N SER A 61 11.50 1.11 8.18
CA SER A 61 11.34 0.27 9.37
C SER A 61 10.25 0.79 10.32
N ASP A 62 10.10 2.10 10.45
CA ASP A 62 9.01 2.69 11.24
C ASP A 62 7.64 2.44 10.60
N CYS A 63 7.53 2.53 9.27
CA CYS A 63 6.30 2.17 8.54
C CYS A 63 5.94 0.69 8.78
N ASP A 64 6.88 -0.22 8.57
CA ASP A 64 6.69 -1.66 8.78
C ASP A 64 6.24 -1.98 10.22
N ARG A 65 6.95 -1.42 11.22
CA ARG A 65 6.63 -1.62 12.64
C ARG A 65 5.25 -1.08 13.00
N LEU A 66 4.89 0.12 12.54
CA LEU A 66 3.61 0.74 12.88
C LEU A 66 2.43 0.04 12.22
N ALA A 67 2.58 -0.44 10.98
CA ALA A 67 1.57 -1.29 10.35
C ALA A 67 1.30 -2.58 11.15
N LYS A 68 2.36 -3.21 11.69
CA LYS A 68 2.23 -4.39 12.57
C LYS A 68 1.57 -4.07 13.90
N ILE A 69 1.91 -2.93 14.52
CA ILE A 69 1.25 -2.46 15.77
C ILE A 69 -0.25 -2.23 15.55
N LEU A 70 -0.65 -1.75 14.37
CA LEU A 70 -2.06 -1.59 14.00
C LEU A 70 -2.76 -2.91 13.64
N GLY A 71 -2.08 -4.05 13.76
CA GLY A 71 -2.68 -5.38 13.63
C GLY A 71 -2.38 -6.12 12.33
N SER A 72 -1.50 -5.62 11.46
CA SER A 72 -1.09 -6.38 10.27
C SER A 72 -0.36 -7.67 10.67
N PRO A 73 -0.85 -8.86 10.27
CA PRO A 73 -0.17 -10.14 10.57
C PRO A 73 0.99 -10.42 9.61
N LEU A 74 1.16 -9.61 8.56
CA LEU A 74 2.16 -9.82 7.52
C LEU A 74 3.58 -9.55 8.03
N SER A 75 4.52 -10.40 7.63
CA SER A 75 5.95 -10.24 7.95
C SER A 75 6.56 -8.99 7.28
N ALA A 76 6.09 -8.62 6.09
CA ALA A 76 6.54 -7.44 5.35
C ALA A 76 5.35 -6.74 4.64
N PRO A 77 4.51 -5.97 5.37
CA PRO A 77 3.22 -5.46 4.88
C PRO A 77 3.31 -4.68 3.57
N PHE A 78 4.26 -3.76 3.45
CA PHE A 78 4.44 -2.91 2.26
C PHE A 78 5.01 -3.67 1.05
N MET A 79 5.91 -4.62 1.29
CA MET A 79 6.43 -5.45 0.22
C MET A 79 5.32 -6.37 -0.33
N THR A 80 4.56 -7.03 0.56
CA THR A 80 3.42 -7.84 0.16
C THR A 80 2.38 -7.03 -0.62
N LEU A 81 2.06 -5.83 -0.17
CA LEU A 81 1.14 -4.93 -0.88
C LEU A 81 1.65 -4.58 -2.28
N SER A 82 2.95 -4.32 -2.42
CA SER A 82 3.58 -4.08 -3.73
C SER A 82 3.46 -5.28 -4.68
N PHE A 83 3.58 -6.50 -4.17
CA PHE A 83 3.41 -7.74 -4.96
C PHE A 83 1.95 -8.00 -5.39
N LEU A 84 0.95 -7.49 -4.66
CA LEU A 84 -0.47 -7.60 -5.06
C LEU A 84 -0.79 -6.81 -6.33
N ALA A 85 -0.03 -5.74 -6.58
CA ALA A 85 -0.15 -4.91 -7.78
C ALA A 85 0.62 -5.45 -9.00
N LEU A 86 1.37 -6.56 -8.87
CA LEU A 86 2.14 -7.15 -9.97
C LEU A 86 1.31 -8.17 -10.74
N SER A 87 0.76 -7.76 -11.89
CA SER A 87 -0.13 -8.56 -12.76
C SER A 87 0.53 -9.74 -13.50
N VAL A 88 1.85 -9.91 -13.37
CA VAL A 88 2.65 -10.90 -14.14
C VAL A 88 2.96 -12.19 -13.36
N ILE A 89 2.39 -12.37 -12.17
CA ILE A 89 2.61 -13.54 -11.29
C ILE A 89 1.30 -14.36 -11.29
N PRO A 90 1.35 -15.72 -11.33
CA PRO A 90 0.32 -16.58 -11.94
C PRO A 90 -0.98 -16.78 -11.13
N SER A 91 -1.45 -15.80 -10.37
CA SER A 91 -2.69 -15.87 -9.59
C SER A 91 -3.45 -14.54 -9.59
N LEU A 92 -4.49 -14.44 -8.75
CA LEU A 92 -5.34 -13.26 -8.59
C LEU A 92 -4.56 -12.01 -8.14
N LYS A 93 -4.77 -10.88 -8.82
CA LYS A 93 -4.08 -9.59 -8.61
C LYS A 93 -5.04 -8.42 -8.59
N LEU A 94 -4.65 -7.35 -7.90
CA LEU A 94 -5.41 -6.11 -7.86
C LEU A 94 -4.76 -5.07 -8.79
N THR A 95 -5.57 -4.48 -9.65
CA THR A 95 -5.16 -3.40 -10.57
C THR A 95 -6.05 -2.17 -10.34
N ASP A 96 -5.70 -1.05 -10.96
CA ASP A 96 -6.55 0.14 -11.03
C ASP A 96 -7.90 -0.10 -11.74
N LYS A 97 -8.02 -1.20 -12.49
CA LYS A 97 -9.25 -1.61 -13.17
C LYS A 97 -9.99 -2.73 -12.43
N GLY A 98 -9.61 -3.00 -11.20
CA GLY A 98 -10.21 -4.05 -10.36
C GLY A 98 -9.39 -5.34 -10.33
N LEU A 99 -10.07 -6.44 -9.99
CA LEU A 99 -9.47 -7.75 -9.79
C LEU A 99 -9.13 -8.41 -11.14
N PHE A 100 -7.93 -8.96 -11.27
CA PHE A 100 -7.41 -9.57 -12.49
C PHE A 100 -6.87 -10.96 -12.17
N ASP A 101 -7.32 -11.97 -12.91
CA ASP A 101 -6.82 -13.33 -12.77
C ASP A 101 -5.78 -13.61 -13.84
N GLY A 102 -4.52 -13.78 -13.41
CA GLY A 102 -3.39 -14.06 -14.30
C GLY A 102 -3.42 -15.45 -14.96
N GLN A 103 -4.20 -16.40 -14.45
CA GLN A 103 -4.32 -17.74 -15.05
C GLN A 103 -5.25 -17.74 -16.27
N VAL A 104 -6.40 -17.06 -16.15
CA VAL A 104 -7.38 -16.93 -17.23
C VAL A 104 -7.25 -15.62 -18.03
N PHE A 105 -6.30 -14.77 -17.65
CA PHE A 105 -5.92 -13.52 -18.30
C PHE A 105 -7.10 -12.56 -18.56
N ARG A 106 -7.93 -12.35 -17.54
CA ARG A 106 -9.09 -11.44 -17.61
C ARG A 106 -9.41 -10.81 -16.26
N HIS A 107 -10.15 -9.70 -16.31
CA HIS A 107 -10.79 -9.16 -15.13
C HIS A 107 -11.90 -10.09 -14.64
N VAL A 108 -12.00 -10.24 -13.33
CA VAL A 108 -13.02 -11.07 -12.67
C VAL A 108 -13.81 -10.23 -11.64
N PRO A 109 -15.05 -10.60 -11.31
CA PRO A 109 -15.84 -9.87 -10.32
C PRO A 109 -15.14 -9.82 -8.96
N LEU A 110 -15.27 -8.69 -8.26
CA LEU A 110 -14.74 -8.52 -6.91
C LEU A 110 -15.60 -9.23 -5.85
N PHE A 111 -16.91 -9.27 -6.07
CA PHE A 111 -17.88 -9.87 -5.16
C PHE A 111 -18.47 -11.12 -5.81
N GLU A 112 -18.60 -12.19 -5.03
CA GLU A 112 -19.41 -13.34 -5.43
C GLU A 112 -20.89 -12.98 -5.32
N GLU A 113 -21.71 -13.50 -6.24
CA GLU A 113 -23.16 -13.40 -6.09
C GLU A 113 -23.58 -14.27 -4.91
N SER A 114 -24.16 -13.65 -3.88
CA SER A 114 -24.76 -14.37 -2.77
C SER A 114 -25.94 -15.19 -3.28
N LEU A 115 -25.86 -16.52 -3.12
CA LEU A 115 -26.96 -17.46 -3.33
C LEU A 115 -28.13 -17.21 -2.37
#